data_AF-A0A928ZPU5-F1
#
_entry.id   AF-A0A928ZPU5-F1
#
_cell.length_a   1.000
_cell.length_b   1.000
_cell.length_c   1.000
_cell.angle_alpha   90.00
_cell.angle_beta   90.00
_cell.angle_gamma   90.00
#
_symmetry.space_group_name_H-M   'P 1'
#
loop_
_entity.id
_entity.type
_entity.pdbx_description
1 polymer ?
#
loop_
_entity_poly.entity_id
_entity_poly.type
_entity_poly.pdbx_seq_one_letter_code
_entity_poly.pdbx_strand_id
1 'polypeptide(L)'
;MTSFDFRDTLETFKNESLCMQDLSRLLDAHFRQRIQNWPGFCFSFIDQAFLIWGGLTLVIFLMGQFSSVSWMTQATFDAALTGVGIASTSGLTWTLIDDERLNWVIFMWAGLMSVGMVVTACGIYGCISAIMVSLCPLWMGLCALGYGAMAVGMRSHAFTAACLVHTLAIALLYHQPSWQYLTTGLVISLTLVFFSVVPWDMQTDEVDTPA
;
A
#
# COMPACT_ATOMS: atom_id res chain seq x y z
N MET A 1 50.76 36.58 13.35
CA MET A 1 50.06 37.01 12.13
C MET A 1 49.64 35.75 11.39
N THR A 2 48.36 35.38 11.50
CA THR A 2 47.76 34.24 10.78
C THR A 2 47.32 34.73 9.41
N SER A 3 48.05 34.40 8.35
CA SER A 3 47.59 34.61 6.99
C SER A 3 46.46 33.62 6.72
N PHE A 4 45.23 34.11 6.61
CA PHE A 4 44.13 33.31 6.08
C PHE A 4 44.46 32.99 4.62
N ASP A 5 44.70 31.71 4.36
CA ASP A 5 44.95 31.22 3.01
C ASP A 5 43.62 31.16 2.24
N PHE A 6 43.34 32.27 1.54
CA PHE A 6 42.14 32.43 0.71
C PHE A 6 42.04 31.39 -0.41
N ARG A 7 43.14 30.71 -0.75
CA ARG A 7 43.17 29.71 -1.82
C ARG A 7 42.45 28.43 -1.42
N ASP A 8 42.66 27.96 -0.20
CA ASP A 8 42.01 26.74 0.31
C ASP A 8 40.49 26.90 0.45
N THR A 9 40.04 28.09 0.86
CA THR A 9 38.61 28.38 0.97
C THR A 9 37.95 28.47 -0.40
N LEU A 10 38.61 29.09 -1.38
CA LEU A 10 38.08 29.23 -2.74
C LEU A 10 37.99 27.88 -3.48
N GLU A 11 38.98 27.01 -3.31
CA GLU A 11 38.99 25.65 -3.86
C GLU A 11 37.85 24.80 -3.27
N THR A 12 37.59 24.93 -1.96
CA THR A 12 36.52 24.21 -1.28
C THR A 12 35.13 24.66 -1.77
N PHE A 13 34.88 25.96 -1.85
CA PHE A 13 33.61 26.49 -2.38
C PHE A 13 33.37 26.12 -3.85
N LYS A 14 34.43 26.10 -4.66
CA LYS A 14 34.34 25.70 -6.08
C LYS A 14 33.99 24.22 -6.22
N ASN A 15 34.62 23.35 -5.42
CA ASN A 15 34.33 21.91 -5.43
C ASN A 15 32.93 21.60 -4.90
N GLU A 16 32.45 22.34 -3.91
CA GLU A 16 31.09 22.18 -3.36
C GLU A 16 30.02 22.61 -4.39
N SER A 17 30.28 23.71 -5.13
CA SER A 17 29.38 24.17 -6.20
C SER A 17 29.35 23.22 -7.41
N LEU A 18 30.48 22.59 -7.74
CA LEU A 18 30.58 21.55 -8.77
C LEU A 18 29.83 20.28 -8.33
N CYS A 19 30.00 19.85 -7.08
CA CYS A 19 29.31 18.68 -6.54
C CYS A 19 27.79 18.88 -6.47
N MET A 20 27.31 20.06 -6.04
CA MET A 20 25.88 20.37 -6.03
C MET A 20 25.31 20.47 -7.46
N GLN A 21 26.05 21.01 -8.42
CA GLN A 21 25.61 21.00 -9.83
C GLN A 21 25.55 19.60 -10.42
N ASP A 22 26.48 18.72 -10.06
CA ASP A 22 26.51 17.35 -10.55
C ASP A 22 25.40 16.50 -9.92
N LEU A 23 25.15 16.69 -8.62
CA LEU A 23 24.04 16.08 -7.91
C LEU A 23 22.70 16.57 -8.49
N SER A 24 22.54 17.89 -8.72
CA SER A 24 21.31 18.41 -9.32
C SER A 24 21.11 17.89 -10.74
N ARG A 25 22.18 17.75 -11.53
CA ARG A 25 22.12 17.20 -12.88
C ARG A 25 21.80 15.71 -12.90
N LEU A 26 22.33 14.93 -11.97
CA LEU A 26 21.98 13.52 -11.79
C LEU A 26 20.53 13.36 -11.35
N LEU A 27 20.07 14.20 -10.43
CA LEU A 27 18.71 14.18 -9.93
C LEU A 27 17.73 14.60 -11.04
N ASP A 28 18.04 15.64 -11.81
CA ASP A 28 17.23 16.13 -12.93
C ASP A 28 17.27 15.16 -14.12
N ALA A 29 18.38 14.45 -14.35
CA ALA A 29 18.47 13.36 -15.32
C ALA A 29 17.64 12.14 -14.91
N HIS A 30 17.70 11.72 -13.63
CA HIS A 30 16.85 10.66 -13.10
C HIS A 30 15.36 11.04 -13.15
N PHE A 31 15.02 12.29 -12.81
CA PHE A 31 13.66 12.80 -12.84
C PHE A 31 13.14 12.90 -14.28
N ARG A 32 13.96 13.40 -15.21
CA ARG A 32 13.62 13.52 -16.63
C ARG A 32 13.51 12.16 -17.31
N GLN A 33 14.40 11.22 -17.01
CA GLN A 33 14.30 9.83 -17.48
C GLN A 33 13.03 9.16 -16.95
N ARG A 34 12.60 9.48 -15.72
CA ARG A 34 11.35 9.01 -15.12
C ARG A 34 10.09 9.66 -15.71
N ILE A 35 10.18 10.91 -16.18
CA ILE A 35 9.09 11.60 -16.91
C ILE A 35 9.03 11.15 -18.38
N GLN A 36 10.17 10.90 -19.03
CA GLN A 36 10.22 10.39 -20.41
C GLN A 36 9.83 8.92 -20.52
N ASN A 37 10.08 8.13 -19.47
CA ASN A 37 9.49 6.80 -19.28
C ASN A 37 8.09 6.87 -18.65
N TRP A 38 7.33 7.94 -18.85
CA TRP A 38 5.89 7.88 -18.59
C TRP A 38 5.31 6.77 -19.46
N PRO A 39 4.88 5.65 -18.86
CA PRO A 39 4.21 4.64 -19.64
C PRO A 39 2.93 5.31 -20.14
N GLY A 40 2.68 5.27 -21.44
CA GLY A 40 1.28 5.30 -21.87
C GLY A 40 0.55 4.30 -20.99
N PHE A 41 -0.53 4.74 -20.33
CA PHE A 41 -1.36 4.10 -19.29
C PHE A 41 -1.62 2.58 -19.48
N CYS A 42 -0.57 1.78 -19.52
CA CYS A 42 -0.58 0.34 -19.64
C CYS A 42 -0.31 -0.20 -18.25
N PHE A 43 -1.34 -0.08 -17.40
CA PHE A 43 -1.31 -0.70 -16.08
C PHE A 43 -1.10 -2.21 -16.22
N SER A 44 -0.14 -2.73 -15.48
CA SER A 44 0.04 -4.18 -15.31
C SER A 44 -1.24 -4.78 -14.70
N PHE A 45 -1.45 -6.08 -14.87
CA PHE A 45 -2.55 -6.78 -14.20
C PHE A 45 -2.50 -6.61 -12.67
N ILE A 46 -1.30 -6.50 -12.09
CA ILE A 46 -1.11 -6.21 -10.66
C ILE A 46 -1.59 -4.79 -10.32
N ASP A 47 -1.22 -3.79 -11.12
CA ASP A 47 -1.64 -2.40 -10.89
C ASP A 47 -3.17 -2.26 -10.99
N GLN A 48 -3.78 -2.96 -11.96
CA GLN A 48 -5.24 -3.03 -12.10
C GLN A 48 -5.89 -3.68 -10.88
N ALA A 49 -5.31 -4.76 -10.35
CA ALA A 49 -5.79 -5.40 -9.14
C ALA A 49 -5.76 -4.43 -7.94
N PHE A 50 -4.66 -3.67 -7.77
CA PHE A 50 -4.57 -2.66 -6.73
C PHE A 50 -5.59 -1.54 -6.89
N LEU A 51 -5.81 -1.03 -8.11
CA LEU A 51 -6.79 0.01 -8.38
C LEU A 51 -8.23 -0.45 -8.14
N ILE A 52 -8.58 -1.66 -8.59
CA ILE A 52 -9.91 -2.24 -8.37
C ILE A 52 -10.16 -2.40 -6.87
N TRP A 53 -9.21 -3.01 -6.15
CA TRP A 53 -9.35 -3.21 -4.71
C TRP A 53 -9.36 -1.88 -3.94
N GLY A 54 -8.53 -0.91 -4.33
CA GLY A 54 -8.47 0.42 -3.75
C GLY A 54 -9.76 1.20 -3.95
N GLY A 55 -10.39 1.09 -5.12
CA GLY A 55 -11.69 1.69 -5.41
C GLY A 55 -12.82 1.04 -4.61
N LEU A 56 -12.87 -0.30 -4.57
CA LEU A 56 -13.89 -1.04 -3.82
C LEU A 56 -13.82 -0.75 -2.32
N THR A 57 -12.62 -0.78 -1.74
CA THR A 57 -12.42 -0.45 -0.32
C THR A 57 -12.85 0.99 -0.01
N LEU A 58 -12.50 1.96 -0.87
CA LEU A 58 -12.97 3.34 -0.70
C LEU A 58 -14.49 3.42 -0.68
N VAL A 59 -15.18 2.76 -1.63
CA VAL A 59 -16.65 2.76 -1.69
C VAL A 59 -17.28 2.12 -0.44
N ILE A 60 -16.77 0.97 0.00
CA ILE A 60 -17.23 0.26 1.21
C ILE A 60 -17.13 1.17 2.44
N PHE A 61 -15.97 1.80 2.65
CA PHE A 61 -15.75 2.64 3.81
C PHE A 61 -16.47 4.00 3.73
N LEU A 62 -16.66 4.57 2.54
CA LEU A 62 -17.51 5.75 2.35
C LEU A 62 -18.98 5.46 2.64
N MET A 63 -19.48 4.29 2.22
CA MET A 63 -20.81 3.82 2.62
C MET A 63 -20.92 3.73 4.14
N GLY A 64 -19.96 3.08 4.81
CA GLY A 64 -19.96 2.99 6.28
C GLY A 64 -19.90 4.35 7.00
N GLN A 65 -19.28 5.36 6.40
CA GLN A 65 -19.16 6.69 7.01
C GLN A 65 -20.42 7.56 6.82
N PHE A 66 -21.03 7.52 5.62
CA PHE A 66 -22.02 8.51 5.21
C PHE A 66 -23.40 7.94 4.89
N SER A 67 -23.53 6.62 4.75
CA SER A 67 -24.81 5.99 4.44
C SER A 67 -25.71 5.92 5.68
N SER A 68 -27.00 6.16 5.47
CA SER A 68 -28.05 5.93 6.49
C SER A 68 -28.73 4.57 6.34
N VAL A 69 -28.19 3.70 5.48
CA VAL A 69 -28.71 2.35 5.25
C VAL A 69 -28.48 1.48 6.51
N SER A 70 -29.35 0.50 6.74
CA SER A 70 -29.18 -0.41 7.87
C SER A 70 -27.84 -1.16 7.78
N TRP A 71 -27.20 -1.39 8.94
CA TRP A 71 -25.94 -2.15 9.01
C TRP A 71 -26.02 -3.52 8.35
N MET A 72 -27.17 -4.19 8.43
CA MET A 72 -27.36 -5.52 7.84
C MET A 72 -27.41 -5.48 6.31
N THR A 73 -28.13 -4.49 5.75
CA THR A 73 -28.15 -4.27 4.30
C THR A 73 -26.77 -3.87 3.79
N GLN A 74 -26.09 -2.98 4.52
CA GLN A 74 -24.74 -2.55 4.16
C GLN A 74 -23.75 -3.73 4.22
N ALA A 75 -23.80 -4.56 5.25
CA ALA A 75 -22.95 -5.75 5.36
C ALA A 75 -23.13 -6.73 4.20
N THR A 76 -24.38 -6.90 3.73
CA THR A 76 -24.66 -7.76 2.56
C THR A 76 -24.00 -7.17 1.30
N PHE A 77 -24.12 -5.86 1.11
CA PHE A 77 -23.53 -5.16 -0.03
C PHE A 77 -21.99 -5.15 0.04
N ASP A 78 -21.43 -4.85 1.19
CA ASP A 78 -19.99 -4.83 1.45
C ASP A 78 -19.37 -6.21 1.28
N ALA A 79 -20.06 -7.28 1.71
CA ALA A 79 -19.64 -8.66 1.46
C ALA A 79 -19.68 -9.02 -0.04
N ALA A 80 -20.70 -8.58 -0.77
CA ALA A 80 -20.77 -8.79 -2.22
C ALA A 80 -19.63 -8.06 -2.95
N LEU A 81 -19.38 -6.79 -2.62
CA LEU A 81 -18.26 -6.01 -3.18
C LEU A 81 -16.91 -6.62 -2.81
N THR A 82 -16.74 -7.07 -1.58
CA THR A 82 -15.53 -7.76 -1.11
C THR A 82 -15.31 -9.06 -1.90
N GLY A 83 -16.35 -9.87 -2.10
CA GLY A 83 -16.28 -11.08 -2.90
C GLY A 83 -15.90 -10.82 -4.36
N VAL A 84 -16.49 -9.79 -4.99
CA VAL A 84 -16.10 -9.33 -6.33
C VAL A 84 -14.65 -8.87 -6.36
N GLY A 85 -14.21 -8.12 -5.36
CA GLY A 85 -12.83 -7.68 -5.22
C GLY A 85 -11.86 -8.86 -5.10
N ILE A 86 -12.17 -9.85 -4.26
CA ILE A 86 -11.36 -11.07 -4.13
C ILE A 86 -11.30 -11.82 -5.46
N ALA A 87 -12.43 -12.05 -6.12
CA ALA A 87 -12.48 -12.80 -7.38
C ALA A 87 -11.74 -12.09 -8.52
N SER A 88 -11.93 -10.77 -8.67
CA SER A 88 -11.29 -9.97 -9.72
C SER A 88 -9.78 -9.85 -9.52
N THR A 89 -9.33 -9.49 -8.32
CA THR A 89 -7.88 -9.39 -8.02
C THR A 89 -7.18 -10.73 -8.08
N SER A 90 -7.79 -11.80 -7.57
CA SER A 90 -7.25 -13.15 -7.68
C SER A 90 -7.19 -13.59 -9.14
N GLY A 91 -8.24 -13.33 -9.94
CA GLY A 91 -8.24 -13.67 -11.37
C GLY A 91 -7.18 -12.92 -12.17
N LEU A 92 -7.00 -11.62 -11.91
CA LEU A 92 -5.98 -10.79 -12.56
C LEU A 92 -4.56 -11.18 -12.15
N THR A 93 -4.35 -11.58 -10.90
CA THR A 93 -3.03 -12.01 -10.42
C THR A 93 -2.74 -13.47 -10.76
N TRP A 94 -3.76 -14.30 -10.95
CA TRP A 94 -3.61 -15.70 -11.33
C TRP A 94 -3.02 -15.88 -12.73
N THR A 95 -3.29 -14.94 -13.65
CA THR A 95 -2.70 -14.96 -15.00
C THR A 95 -1.20 -14.66 -15.00
N LEU A 96 -0.65 -14.20 -13.88
CA LEU A 96 0.78 -13.90 -13.69
C LEU A 96 1.51 -15.03 -12.95
N ILE A 97 0.85 -16.15 -12.69
CA ILE A 97 1.42 -17.32 -12.02
C ILE A 97 2.27 -18.10 -13.04
N ASP A 98 3.46 -17.58 -13.30
CA ASP A 98 4.56 -18.39 -13.84
C ASP A 98 5.59 -18.71 -12.73
N ASP A 99 5.60 -17.94 -11.62
CA ASP A 99 6.50 -18.11 -10.49
C ASP A 99 5.78 -18.59 -9.22
N GLU A 100 6.20 -19.74 -8.68
CA GLU A 100 5.68 -20.30 -7.42
C GLU A 100 5.81 -19.34 -6.23
N ARG A 101 6.77 -18.40 -6.28
CA ARG A 101 7.01 -17.41 -5.21
C ARG A 101 5.83 -16.45 -5.01
N LEU A 102 5.01 -16.16 -6.03
CA LEU A 102 3.90 -15.21 -5.91
C LEU A 102 2.56 -15.89 -5.54
N ASN A 103 2.44 -17.20 -5.73
CA ASN A 103 1.21 -17.96 -5.47
C ASN A 103 0.75 -17.85 -4.03
N TRP A 104 1.69 -18.01 -3.09
CA TRP A 104 1.38 -17.94 -1.68
C TRP A 104 0.81 -16.56 -1.29
N VAL A 105 1.27 -15.47 -1.93
CA VAL A 105 0.78 -14.11 -1.66
C VAL A 105 -0.71 -14.00 -2.02
N ILE A 106 -1.11 -14.53 -3.16
CA ILE A 106 -2.51 -14.52 -3.62
C ILE A 106 -3.40 -15.29 -2.64
N PHE A 107 -3.01 -16.51 -2.25
CA PHE A 107 -3.77 -17.32 -1.30
C PHE A 107 -3.84 -16.70 0.09
N MET A 108 -2.72 -16.17 0.58
CA MET A 108 -2.64 -15.50 1.88
C MET A 108 -3.55 -14.28 1.90
N TRP A 109 -3.46 -13.42 0.88
CA TRP A 109 -4.28 -12.21 0.78
C TRP A 109 -5.78 -12.56 0.66
N ALA A 110 -6.16 -13.49 -0.21
CA ALA A 110 -7.55 -13.91 -0.38
C ALA A 110 -8.10 -14.53 0.92
N GLY A 111 -7.28 -15.30 1.63
CA GLY A 111 -7.59 -15.84 2.95
C GLY A 111 -7.85 -14.74 3.98
N LEU A 112 -6.97 -13.74 4.10
CA LEU A 112 -7.14 -12.62 5.03
C LEU A 112 -8.41 -11.83 4.74
N MET A 113 -8.68 -11.49 3.47
CA MET A 113 -9.87 -10.72 3.10
C MET A 113 -11.16 -11.54 3.35
N SER A 114 -11.12 -12.84 3.10
CA SER A 114 -12.23 -13.74 3.41
C SER A 114 -12.50 -13.81 4.92
N VAL A 115 -11.45 -13.90 5.75
CA VAL A 115 -11.59 -13.86 7.22
C VAL A 115 -12.19 -12.54 7.66
N GLY A 116 -11.70 -11.40 7.16
CA GLY A 116 -12.24 -10.08 7.47
C GLY A 116 -13.73 -9.94 7.13
N MET A 117 -14.11 -10.42 5.93
CA MET A 117 -15.49 -10.46 5.49
C MET A 117 -16.38 -11.30 6.41
N VAL A 118 -15.96 -12.53 6.74
CA VAL A 118 -16.73 -13.43 7.63
C VAL A 118 -16.85 -12.84 9.03
N VAL A 119 -15.75 -12.33 9.60
CA VAL A 119 -15.78 -11.73 10.95
C VAL A 119 -16.67 -10.48 10.98
N THR A 120 -16.63 -9.65 9.94
CA THR A 120 -17.52 -8.48 9.79
C THR A 120 -18.98 -8.92 9.74
N ALA A 121 -19.32 -9.93 8.92
CA ALA A 121 -20.67 -10.48 8.83
C ALA A 121 -21.13 -11.05 10.19
N CYS A 122 -20.31 -11.87 10.84
CA CYS A 122 -20.62 -12.42 12.17
C CYS A 122 -20.84 -11.31 13.21
N GLY A 123 -20.05 -10.24 13.17
CA GLY A 123 -20.20 -9.09 14.04
C GLY A 123 -21.54 -8.37 13.85
N ILE A 124 -21.94 -8.14 12.59
CA ILE A 124 -23.14 -7.39 12.25
C ILE A 124 -24.41 -8.24 12.43
N TYR A 125 -24.46 -9.46 11.88
CA TYR A 125 -25.62 -10.34 12.01
C TYR A 125 -25.78 -10.90 13.42
N GLY A 126 -24.67 -11.12 14.13
CA GLY A 126 -24.66 -11.57 15.53
C GLY A 126 -24.80 -10.44 16.55
N CYS A 127 -24.90 -9.17 16.11
CA CYS A 127 -24.94 -7.99 16.98
C CYS A 127 -23.81 -7.95 18.03
N ILE A 128 -22.62 -8.42 17.66
CA ILE A 128 -21.47 -8.50 18.57
C ILE A 128 -20.79 -7.14 18.63
N SER A 129 -21.18 -6.33 19.62
CA SER A 129 -20.72 -4.94 19.80
C SER A 129 -19.20 -4.79 19.80
N ALA A 130 -18.47 -5.72 20.42
CA ALA A 130 -17.01 -5.72 20.44
C ALA A 130 -16.40 -5.75 19.03
N ILE A 131 -16.96 -6.55 18.12
CA ILE A 131 -16.52 -6.62 16.73
C ILE A 131 -16.96 -5.35 15.99
N MET A 132 -18.20 -4.91 16.18
CA MET A 132 -18.74 -3.72 15.50
C MET A 132 -17.95 -2.45 15.79
N VAL A 133 -17.57 -2.22 17.04
CA VAL A 133 -16.76 -1.06 17.46
C VAL A 133 -15.32 -1.17 16.92
N SER A 134 -14.84 -2.38 16.64
CA SER A 134 -13.48 -2.64 16.19
C SER A 134 -13.38 -2.96 14.69
N LEU A 135 -14.41 -2.71 13.89
CA LEU A 135 -14.39 -3.02 12.45
C LEU A 135 -13.25 -2.31 11.71
N CYS A 136 -13.10 -1.01 11.92
CA CYS A 136 -12.05 -0.22 11.27
C CYS A 136 -10.64 -0.68 11.69
N PRO A 137 -10.31 -0.76 13.00
CA PRO A 137 -9.06 -1.36 13.46
C PRO A 137 -8.81 -2.79 12.94
N LEU A 138 -9.85 -3.61 12.83
CA LEU A 138 -9.76 -4.98 12.34
C LEU A 138 -9.31 -5.02 10.87
N TRP A 139 -9.95 -4.26 10.00
CA TRP A 139 -9.59 -4.20 8.57
C TRP A 139 -8.19 -3.60 8.37
N MET A 140 -7.87 -2.54 9.10
CA MET A 140 -6.51 -1.98 9.13
C MET A 140 -5.47 -3.01 9.61
N GLY A 141 -5.81 -3.81 10.61
CA GLY A 141 -4.96 -4.89 11.14
C GLY A 141 -4.74 -6.00 10.13
N LEU A 142 -5.79 -6.42 9.40
CA LEU A 142 -5.66 -7.39 8.32
C LEU A 142 -4.76 -6.87 7.20
N CYS A 143 -4.91 -5.61 6.80
CA CYS A 143 -4.01 -4.97 5.84
C CYS A 143 -2.57 -4.93 6.36
N ALA A 144 -2.35 -4.52 7.62
CA ALA A 144 -1.02 -4.50 8.23
C ALA A 144 -0.38 -5.90 8.26
N LEU A 145 -1.14 -6.94 8.63
CA LEU A 145 -0.67 -8.33 8.62
C LEU A 145 -0.31 -8.80 7.22
N GLY A 146 -1.15 -8.53 6.22
CA GLY A 146 -0.89 -8.88 4.83
C GLY A 146 0.36 -8.18 4.27
N TYR A 147 0.49 -6.86 4.52
CA TYR A 147 1.68 -6.10 4.13
C TYR A 147 2.93 -6.54 4.88
N GLY A 148 2.85 -6.86 6.16
CA GLY A 148 3.98 -7.40 6.92
C GLY A 148 4.42 -8.78 6.39
N ALA A 149 3.46 -9.63 6.05
CA ALA A 149 3.73 -10.93 5.43
C ALA A 149 4.42 -10.78 4.06
N MET A 150 3.94 -9.86 3.21
CA MET A 150 4.59 -9.52 1.93
C MET A 150 5.97 -8.86 2.13
N ALA A 151 6.12 -7.99 3.12
CA ALA A 151 7.39 -7.35 3.45
C ALA A 151 8.47 -8.38 3.78
N VAL A 152 8.15 -9.38 4.60
CA VAL A 152 9.08 -10.47 4.96
C VAL A 152 9.28 -11.43 3.78
N GLY A 153 8.20 -11.87 3.13
CA GLY A 153 8.27 -12.86 2.05
C GLY A 153 8.96 -12.36 0.79
N MET A 154 8.82 -11.07 0.48
CA MET A 154 9.37 -10.44 -0.72
C MET A 154 10.56 -9.52 -0.44
N ARG A 155 10.97 -9.40 0.85
CA ARG A 155 12.04 -8.49 1.32
C ARG A 155 11.89 -7.07 0.78
N SER A 156 10.69 -6.51 0.91
CA SER A 156 10.34 -5.20 0.36
C SER A 156 10.24 -4.12 1.43
N HIS A 157 10.99 -3.04 1.24
CA HIS A 157 10.87 -1.85 2.07
C HIS A 157 9.54 -1.13 1.84
N ALA A 158 9.00 -1.18 0.62
CA ALA A 158 7.70 -0.57 0.30
C ALA A 158 6.55 -1.21 1.10
N PHE A 159 6.50 -2.55 1.15
CA PHE A 159 5.51 -3.27 1.97
C PHE A 159 5.76 -3.09 3.48
N THR A 160 7.02 -2.96 3.91
CA THR A 160 7.35 -2.63 5.30
C THR A 160 6.78 -1.26 5.69
N ALA A 161 6.96 -0.25 4.84
CA ALA A 161 6.40 1.08 5.07
C ALA A 161 4.86 1.05 5.11
N ALA A 162 4.21 0.32 4.21
CA ALA A 162 2.76 0.16 4.21
C ALA A 162 2.25 -0.52 5.49
N CYS A 163 2.94 -1.56 5.98
CA CYS A 163 2.63 -2.20 7.26
C CYS A 163 2.67 -1.17 8.41
N LEU A 164 3.76 -0.40 8.51
CA LEU A 164 3.91 0.63 9.54
C LEU A 164 2.85 1.73 9.45
N VAL A 165 2.53 2.19 8.23
CA VAL A 165 1.47 3.17 7.99
C VAL A 165 0.13 2.64 8.50
N HIS A 166 -0.20 1.38 8.24
CA HIS A 166 -1.45 0.79 8.69
C HIS A 166 -1.49 0.60 10.21
N THR A 167 -0.39 0.14 10.82
CA THR A 167 -0.28 0.02 12.27
C THR A 167 -0.39 1.39 12.97
N LEU A 168 0.25 2.43 12.44
CA LEU A 168 0.16 3.78 12.98
C LEU A 168 -1.24 4.36 12.80
N ALA A 169 -1.88 4.10 11.66
CA ALA A 169 -3.24 4.55 11.40
C ALA A 169 -4.25 3.89 12.35
N ILE A 170 -4.04 2.64 12.82
CA ILE A 170 -4.84 2.06 13.91
C ILE A 170 -4.78 2.93 15.17
N ALA A 171 -3.59 3.41 15.55
CA ALA A 171 -3.46 4.32 16.69
C ALA A 171 -4.20 5.65 16.45
N LEU A 172 -4.17 6.16 15.22
CA LEU A 172 -4.91 7.38 14.83
C LEU A 172 -6.42 7.21 14.94
N LEU A 173 -6.97 6.03 14.61
CA LEU A 173 -8.41 5.76 14.71
C LEU A 173 -8.96 5.98 16.12
N TYR A 174 -8.19 5.66 17.16
CA TYR A 174 -8.59 5.87 18.56
C TYR A 174 -8.74 7.35 18.92
N HIS A 175 -8.07 8.26 18.21
CA HIS A 175 -8.17 9.70 18.45
C HIS A 175 -9.36 10.36 17.75
N GLN A 176 -9.91 9.75 16.68
CA GLN A 176 -11.02 10.31 15.90
C GLN A 176 -12.08 9.25 15.56
N PRO A 177 -12.81 8.73 16.57
CA PRO A 177 -13.76 7.63 16.37
C PRO A 177 -14.92 7.98 15.43
N SER A 178 -15.28 9.25 15.29
CA SER A 178 -16.35 9.69 14.39
C SER A 178 -16.01 9.62 12.91
N TRP A 179 -14.71 9.65 12.56
CA TRP A 179 -14.23 9.62 11.17
C TRP A 179 -13.52 8.31 10.81
N GLN A 180 -13.64 7.30 11.68
CA GLN A 180 -12.87 6.07 11.58
C GLN A 180 -13.04 5.33 10.24
N TYR A 181 -14.26 5.33 9.68
CA TYR A 181 -14.54 4.64 8.41
C TYR A 181 -13.87 5.40 7.26
N LEU A 182 -14.03 6.73 7.19
CA LEU A 182 -13.36 7.54 6.17
C LEU A 182 -11.84 7.41 6.23
N THR A 183 -11.26 7.53 7.43
CA THR A 183 -9.80 7.42 7.60
C THR A 183 -9.30 6.05 7.15
N THR A 184 -10.00 4.98 7.53
CA THR A 184 -9.66 3.61 7.10
C THR A 184 -9.73 3.45 5.59
N GLY A 185 -10.83 3.88 4.98
CA GLY A 185 -11.02 3.83 3.53
C GLY A 185 -9.95 4.61 2.76
N LEU A 186 -9.61 5.82 3.22
CA LEU A 186 -8.58 6.63 2.59
C LEU A 186 -7.19 6.01 2.75
N VAL A 187 -6.82 5.53 3.94
CA VAL A 187 -5.48 4.94 4.15
C VAL A 187 -5.30 3.69 3.30
N ILE A 188 -6.28 2.78 3.29
CA ILE A 188 -6.22 1.56 2.48
C ILE A 188 -6.20 1.92 0.98
N SER A 189 -7.14 2.74 0.52
CA SER A 189 -7.27 3.10 -0.90
C SER A 189 -6.06 3.85 -1.43
N LEU A 190 -5.57 4.86 -0.71
CA LEU A 190 -4.39 5.63 -1.13
C LEU A 190 -3.12 4.78 -1.12
N THR A 191 -2.99 3.82 -0.20
CA THR A 191 -1.85 2.88 -0.21
C THR A 191 -1.88 2.00 -1.45
N LEU A 192 -3.06 1.51 -1.85
CA LEU A 192 -3.20 0.68 -3.05
C LEU A 192 -3.00 1.49 -4.34
N VAL A 193 -3.51 2.72 -4.39
CA VAL A 193 -3.23 3.65 -5.50
C VAL A 193 -1.72 3.94 -5.57
N PHE A 194 -1.06 4.16 -4.42
CA PHE A 194 0.39 4.34 -4.38
C PHE A 194 1.11 3.14 -4.97
N PHE A 195 0.75 1.91 -4.60
CA PHE A 195 1.33 0.70 -5.19
C PHE A 195 1.06 0.56 -6.69
N SER A 196 -0.09 1.02 -7.20
CA SER A 196 -0.37 0.96 -8.64
C SER A 196 0.49 1.91 -9.50
N VAL A 197 1.15 2.90 -8.88
CA VAL A 197 1.93 3.94 -9.59
C VAL A 197 3.42 3.86 -9.26
N VAL A 198 3.75 3.46 -8.04
CA VAL A 198 5.13 3.43 -7.55
C VAL A 198 5.64 1.99 -7.59
N PRO A 199 6.74 1.73 -8.32
CA PRO A 199 7.39 0.43 -8.29
C PRO A 199 7.75 0.04 -6.86
N TRP A 200 7.41 -1.18 -6.47
CA TRP A 200 7.79 -1.76 -5.20
C TRP A 200 9.11 -2.53 -5.36
N ASP A 201 9.99 -2.40 -4.38
CA ASP A 201 11.31 -3.04 -4.38
C ASP A 201 11.16 -4.54 -4.07
N MET A 202 11.42 -5.40 -5.05
CA MET A 202 11.69 -6.81 -4.78
C MET A 202 13.19 -7.01 -4.78
N GLN A 203 13.78 -7.34 -3.63
CA GLN A 203 15.15 -7.82 -3.59
C GLN A 203 15.15 -9.25 -4.14
N THR A 204 15.46 -9.41 -5.43
CA THR A 204 15.83 -10.71 -5.97
C THR A 204 17.16 -11.10 -5.36
N ASP A 205 17.25 -12.29 -4.77
CA ASP A 205 18.52 -12.83 -4.31
C ASP A 205 19.46 -12.85 -5.53
N GLU A 206 20.48 -11.98 -5.53
CA GLU A 206 21.56 -12.02 -6.50
C GLU A 206 22.21 -13.40 -6.32
N VAL A 207 21.97 -14.30 -7.28
CA VAL A 207 22.72 -15.55 -7.37
C VAL A 207 24.14 -15.12 -7.67
N ASP A 208 24.98 -15.14 -6.64
CA ASP A 208 26.43 -15.11 -6.78
C ASP A 208 26.82 -16.20 -7.79
N THR A 209 27.00 -15.84 -9.05
CA THR A 209 27.74 -16.66 -10.01
C THR A 209 29.21 -16.56 -9.64
N PRO A 210 29.86 -17.63 -9.14
CA PRO A 210 31.30 -17.63 -9.04
C PRO A 210 31.88 -17.58 -10.46
N ALA A 211 32.74 -16.59 -10.68
CA ALA A 211 33.58 -16.44 -11.88
C ALA A 211 34.59 -17.59 -12.02
#